data_AF-L0M6V5-F1
#
_entry.id   AF-L0M6V5-F1
#
_cell.length_a   1.000
_cell.length_b   1.000
_cell.length_c   1.000
_cell.angle_alpha   90.00
_cell.angle_beta   90.00
_cell.angle_gamma   90.00
#
_symmetry.space_group_name_H-M   'P 1'
#
loop_
_entity.id
_entity.type
_entity.pdbx_description
1 polymer ?
#
loop_
_entity_poly.entity_id
_entity_poly.type
_entity_poly.pdbx_seq_one_letter_code
_entity_poly.pdbx_strand_id
1 'polypeptide(L)'
;MAASAQAADKIAIVNMGNLFQQVAQKTGVSSTLENEFKGRASELQRMEGDLQSKMQRLQSMKAGADRTKLEKDITSQRQTFAQKAQAFEQDRQRRTNEERGKLVTRIQTAVKSVASSQSIDLVVDANAVAFNSSDVKDITADVLKQVK
;
A
#
# COMPACT_ATOMS: atom_id res chain seq x y z
N MET A 1 -47.61 7.02 11.60
CA MET A 1 -46.22 6.58 11.86
C MET A 1 -45.79 5.58 10.79
N ALA A 2 -45.53 6.01 9.55
CA ALA A 2 -45.15 5.12 8.44
C ALA A 2 -43.92 5.62 7.65
N ALA A 3 -43.46 6.85 7.89
CA ALA A 3 -42.33 7.43 7.17
C ALA A 3 -40.95 6.93 7.61
N SER A 4 -40.85 6.27 8.77
CA SER A 4 -39.58 5.74 9.30
C SER A 4 -39.22 4.34 8.78
N ALA A 5 -40.20 3.55 8.32
CA ALA A 5 -39.97 2.19 7.83
C ALA A 5 -39.34 2.16 6.42
N GLN A 6 -39.70 3.10 5.55
CA GLN A 6 -39.23 3.15 4.16
C GLN A 6 -37.81 3.72 3.97
N ALA A 7 -37.24 4.40 4.98
CA ALA A 7 -35.88 4.93 4.90
C ALA A 7 -34.81 3.87 5.22
N ALA A 8 -35.13 2.88 6.07
CA ALA A 8 -34.20 1.82 6.45
C ALA A 8 -33.88 0.88 5.27
N ASP A 9 -34.85 0.62 4.40
CA ASP A 9 -34.69 -0.28 3.24
C ASP A 9 -33.70 0.22 2.18
N LYS A 10 -33.30 1.50 2.25
CA LYS A 10 -32.52 2.18 1.21
C LYS A 10 -31.09 2.51 1.62
N ILE A 11 -30.74 2.28 2.89
CA ILE A 11 -29.43 2.56 3.43
C ILE A 11 -28.77 1.23 3.82
N ALA A 12 -27.54 1.02 3.37
CA ALA A 12 -26.74 -0.11 3.79
C ALA A 12 -25.40 0.34 4.36
N ILE A 13 -24.79 -0.52 5.16
CA ILE A 13 -23.42 -0.35 5.63
C ILE A 13 -22.48 -1.32 4.90
N VAL A 14 -21.24 -0.90 4.73
CA VAL A 14 -20.19 -1.74 4.17
C VAL A 14 -18.87 -1.48 4.89
N ASN A 15 -18.15 -2.54 5.23
CA ASN A 15 -16.83 -2.41 5.83
C ASN A 15 -15.73 -2.39 4.75
N MET A 16 -15.36 -1.18 4.31
CA MET A 16 -14.34 -1.00 3.26
C MET A 16 -12.95 -1.45 3.71
N GLY A 17 -12.61 -1.28 5.00
CA GLY A 17 -11.34 -1.72 5.56
C GLY A 17 -11.17 -3.25 5.48
N ASN A 18 -12.19 -3.98 5.92
CA ASN A 18 -12.20 -5.44 5.87
C ASN A 18 -12.17 -5.96 4.43
N LEU A 19 -12.97 -5.37 3.53
CA LEU A 19 -12.94 -5.71 2.11
C LEU A 19 -11.57 -5.49 1.49
N PHE A 20 -10.94 -4.34 1.77
CA PHE A 20 -9.60 -4.06 1.28
C PHE A 20 -8.59 -5.10 1.76
N GLN A 21 -8.59 -5.44 3.05
CA GLN A 21 -7.68 -6.43 3.61
C GLN A 21 -7.88 -7.82 2.97
N GLN A 22 -9.12 -8.29 2.86
CA GLN A 22 -9.41 -9.60 2.29
C GLN A 22 -9.07 -9.67 0.79
N VAL A 23 -9.37 -8.64 0.03
CA VAL A 23 -9.06 -8.60 -1.41
C VAL A 23 -7.55 -8.46 -1.61
N ALA A 24 -6.85 -7.64 -0.82
CA ALA A 24 -5.39 -7.55 -0.87
C ALA A 24 -4.71 -8.89 -0.56
N GLN A 25 -5.21 -9.61 0.46
CA GLN A 25 -4.72 -10.94 0.80
C GLN A 25 -4.98 -11.95 -0.32
N LYS A 26 -6.20 -11.95 -0.88
CA LYS A 26 -6.59 -12.85 -1.99
C LYS A 26 -5.80 -12.60 -3.27
N THR A 27 -5.50 -11.34 -3.58
CA THR A 27 -4.76 -10.96 -4.79
C THR A 27 -3.26 -11.10 -4.66
N GLY A 28 -2.72 -11.27 -3.44
CA GLY A 28 -1.27 -11.36 -3.24
C GLY A 28 -0.53 -10.08 -3.62
N VAL A 29 -1.21 -8.93 -3.58
CA VAL A 29 -0.64 -7.63 -4.00
C VAL A 29 0.62 -7.30 -3.22
N SER A 30 0.64 -7.61 -1.92
CA SER A 30 1.80 -7.38 -1.04
C SER A 30 3.00 -8.19 -1.49
N SER A 31 2.82 -9.47 -1.78
CA SER A 31 3.88 -10.34 -2.30
C SER A 31 4.35 -9.92 -3.69
N THR A 32 3.43 -9.43 -4.53
CA THR A 32 3.76 -8.91 -5.86
C THR A 32 4.66 -7.69 -5.76
N LEU A 33 4.29 -6.72 -4.93
CA LEU A 33 5.11 -5.55 -4.65
C LEU A 33 6.45 -5.95 -4.01
N GLU A 34 6.46 -6.86 -3.03
CA GLU A 34 7.70 -7.35 -2.43
C GLU A 34 8.65 -7.93 -3.48
N ASN A 35 8.15 -8.81 -4.35
CA ASN A 35 8.94 -9.41 -5.43
C ASN A 35 9.46 -8.37 -6.44
N GLU A 36 8.64 -7.37 -6.79
CA GLU A 36 9.00 -6.29 -7.70
C GLU A 36 10.16 -5.43 -7.15
N PHE A 37 10.23 -5.25 -5.83
CA PHE A 37 11.20 -4.37 -5.19
C PHE A 37 12.39 -5.11 -4.55
N LYS A 38 12.31 -6.43 -4.33
CA LYS A 38 13.34 -7.25 -3.66
C LYS A 38 14.73 -7.12 -4.28
N GLY A 39 14.83 -7.10 -5.61
CA GLY A 39 16.10 -6.96 -6.31
C GLY A 39 16.80 -5.64 -5.99
N ARG A 40 16.05 -4.53 -6.09
CA ARG A 40 16.56 -3.17 -5.79
C ARG A 40 16.87 -2.98 -4.31
N ALA A 41 16.04 -3.54 -3.42
CA ALA A 41 16.30 -3.53 -1.98
C ALA A 41 17.61 -4.26 -1.65
N SER A 42 17.84 -5.43 -2.26
CA SER A 42 19.08 -6.19 -2.08
C SER A 42 20.31 -5.44 -2.62
N GLU A 43 20.16 -4.69 -3.72
CA GLU A 43 21.22 -3.84 -4.25
C GLU A 43 21.57 -2.70 -3.29
N LEU A 44 20.56 -1.99 -2.76
CA LEU A 44 20.72 -0.93 -1.76
C LEU A 44 21.43 -1.44 -0.50
N GLN A 45 21.02 -2.60 0.02
CA GLN A 45 21.65 -3.20 1.19
C GLN A 45 23.13 -3.54 0.95
N ARG A 46 23.49 -4.05 -0.24
CA ARG A 46 24.89 -4.31 -0.61
C ARG A 46 25.71 -3.03 -0.72
N MET A 47 25.16 -1.98 -1.34
CA MET A 47 25.82 -0.68 -1.44
C MET A 47 26.05 -0.04 -0.07
N GLU A 48 25.08 -0.16 0.84
CA GLU A 48 25.23 0.32 2.21
C GLU A 48 26.35 -0.42 2.95
N GLY A 49 26.40 -1.76 2.85
CA GLY A 49 27.45 -2.56 3.46
C GLY A 49 28.85 -2.27 2.91
N ASP A 50 28.97 -2.06 1.59
CA ASP A 50 30.23 -1.66 0.94
C ASP A 50 30.69 -0.27 1.42
N LEU A 51 29.76 0.70 1.47
CA LEU A 51 30.02 2.03 2.00
C LEU A 51 30.49 1.99 3.46
N GLN A 52 29.82 1.21 4.32
CA GLN A 52 30.20 1.04 5.72
C GLN A 52 31.62 0.46 5.85
N SER A 53 31.91 -0.59 5.08
CA SER A 53 33.22 -1.24 5.07
C SER A 53 34.33 -0.28 4.61
N LYS A 54 34.08 0.49 3.54
CA LYS A 54 35.01 1.51 3.04
C LYS A 54 35.24 2.64 4.02
N MET A 55 34.20 3.09 4.72
CA MET A 55 34.31 4.10 5.77
C MET A 55 35.17 3.62 6.95
N GLN A 56 34.97 2.37 7.40
CA GLN A 56 35.81 1.78 8.45
C GLN A 56 37.28 1.68 8.02
N ARG A 57 37.53 1.27 6.76
CA ARG A 57 38.88 1.25 6.19
C ARG A 57 39.48 2.64 6.13
N LEU A 58 38.71 3.65 5.71
CA LEU A 58 39.16 5.03 5.65
C LEU A 58 39.59 5.57 7.02
N GLN A 59 38.88 5.22 8.10
CA GLN A 59 39.21 5.66 9.45
C GLN A 59 40.57 5.14 9.93
N SER A 60 40.97 3.95 9.52
CA SER A 60 42.26 3.33 9.91
C SER A 60 43.42 3.67 8.95
N MET A 61 43.16 4.35 7.83
CA MET A 61 44.19 4.70 6.85
C MET A 61 44.98 5.97 7.23
N LYS A 62 46.30 5.92 7.05
CA LYS A 62 47.16 7.10 7.15
C LYS A 62 46.90 8.07 5.99
N ALA A 63 47.24 9.35 6.18
CA ALA A 63 47.16 10.34 5.12
C ALA A 63 48.07 9.96 3.93
N GLY A 64 47.58 10.12 2.70
CA GLY A 64 48.30 9.77 1.48
C GLY A 64 47.37 9.64 0.27
N ALA A 65 47.96 9.40 -0.91
CA ALA A 65 47.22 9.33 -2.18
C ALA A 65 46.10 8.28 -2.18
N ASP A 66 46.32 7.13 -1.56
CA ASP A 66 45.32 6.06 -1.49
C ASP A 66 44.13 6.42 -0.58
N ARG A 67 44.39 7.18 0.49
CA ARG A 67 43.32 7.70 1.36
C ARG A 67 42.43 8.67 0.58
N THR A 68 43.02 9.62 -0.14
CA THR A 68 42.28 10.58 -0.96
C THR A 68 41.49 9.90 -2.09
N LYS A 69 42.02 8.83 -2.70
CA LYS A 69 41.28 8.03 -3.67
C LYS A 69 40.05 7.37 -3.04
N LEU A 70 40.21 6.77 -1.86
CA LEU A 70 39.11 6.14 -1.13
C LEU A 70 38.05 7.17 -0.67
N GLU A 71 38.46 8.36 -0.24
CA GLU A 71 37.53 9.45 0.10
C GLU A 71 36.67 9.88 -1.09
N LYS A 72 37.27 10.00 -2.28
CA LYS A 72 36.55 10.32 -3.53
C LYS A 72 35.58 9.20 -3.93
N ASP A 73 36.03 7.95 -3.84
CA ASP A 73 35.20 6.78 -4.13
C ASP A 73 33.99 6.69 -3.19
N ILE A 74 34.20 6.83 -1.87
CA ILE A 74 33.12 6.88 -0.88
C ILE A 74 32.13 8.01 -1.19
N THR A 75 32.63 9.19 -1.55
CA THR A 75 31.77 10.34 -1.88
C THR A 75 30.91 10.04 -3.11
N SER A 76 31.51 9.48 -4.16
CA SER A 76 30.80 9.08 -5.38
C SER A 76 29.76 8.01 -5.09
N GLN A 77 30.11 6.95 -4.37
CA GLN A 77 29.20 5.88 -4.02
C GLN A 77 28.07 6.35 -3.11
N ARG A 78 28.32 7.27 -2.17
CA ARG A 78 27.27 7.89 -1.34
C ARG A 78 26.27 8.65 -2.18
N GLN A 79 26.73 9.41 -3.17
CA GLN A 79 25.85 10.12 -4.09
C GLN A 79 24.99 9.15 -4.91
N THR A 80 25.59 8.10 -5.47
CA THR A 80 24.86 7.07 -6.21
C THR A 80 23.86 6.34 -5.32
N PHE A 81 24.24 5.97 -4.11
CA PHE A 81 23.37 5.34 -3.13
C PHE A 81 22.16 6.23 -2.81
N ALA A 82 22.39 7.51 -2.49
CA ALA A 82 21.30 8.45 -2.18
C ALA A 82 20.31 8.59 -3.35
N GLN A 83 20.81 8.71 -4.58
CA GLN A 83 19.97 8.78 -5.78
C GLN A 83 19.14 7.51 -5.97
N LYS A 84 19.76 6.32 -5.85
CA LYS A 84 19.06 5.03 -5.98
C LYS A 84 18.05 4.81 -4.86
N ALA A 85 18.39 5.17 -3.61
CA ALA A 85 17.50 5.04 -2.46
C ALA A 85 16.27 5.94 -2.61
N GLN A 86 16.47 7.19 -3.05
CA GLN A 86 15.37 8.12 -3.31
C GLN A 86 14.45 7.60 -4.42
N ALA A 87 15.02 7.16 -5.56
CA ALA A 87 14.24 6.61 -6.66
C ALA A 87 13.48 5.34 -6.23
N PHE A 88 14.10 4.47 -5.44
CA PHE A 88 13.48 3.27 -4.89
C PHE A 88 12.27 3.60 -4.02
N GLU A 89 12.39 4.53 -3.07
CA GLU A 89 11.28 4.93 -2.20
C GLU A 89 10.14 5.59 -2.99
N GLN A 90 10.47 6.48 -3.93
CA GLN A 90 9.47 7.12 -4.79
C GLN A 90 8.69 6.10 -5.63
N ASP A 91 9.39 5.18 -6.29
CA ASP A 91 8.76 4.11 -7.06
C ASP A 91 7.93 3.19 -6.17
N ARG A 92 8.46 2.81 -5.00
CA ARG A 92 7.76 1.94 -4.04
C ARG A 92 6.46 2.57 -3.58
N GLN A 93 6.49 3.85 -3.22
CA GLN A 93 5.30 4.59 -2.83
C GLN A 93 4.31 4.71 -3.98
N ARG A 94 4.78 5.05 -5.19
CA ARG A 94 3.94 5.16 -6.38
C ARG A 94 3.25 3.84 -6.69
N ARG A 95 4.00 2.73 -6.77
CA ARG A 95 3.45 1.39 -7.07
C ARG A 95 2.50 0.92 -5.97
N THR A 96 2.82 1.17 -4.69
CA THR A 96 1.91 0.87 -3.58
C THR A 96 0.57 1.61 -3.72
N ASN A 97 0.62 2.90 -4.07
CA ASN A 97 -0.59 3.70 -4.28
C ASN A 97 -1.38 3.26 -5.51
N GLU A 98 -0.71 2.92 -6.61
CA GLU A 98 -1.34 2.40 -7.83
C GLU A 98 -2.09 1.09 -7.56
N GLU A 99 -1.42 0.11 -6.92
CA GLU A 99 -2.06 -1.17 -6.65
C GLU A 99 -3.17 -1.04 -5.60
N ARG A 100 -2.99 -0.20 -4.57
CA ARG A 100 -4.06 0.15 -3.64
C ARG A 100 -5.25 0.78 -4.37
N GLY A 101 -5.01 1.72 -5.26
CA GLY A 101 -6.04 2.38 -6.06
C GLY A 101 -6.82 1.39 -6.93
N LYS A 102 -6.14 0.44 -7.58
CA LYS A 102 -6.78 -0.64 -8.34
C LYS A 102 -7.72 -1.48 -7.46
N LEU A 103 -7.28 -1.84 -6.26
CA LEU A 103 -8.11 -2.60 -5.32
C LEU A 103 -9.34 -1.80 -4.87
N VAL A 104 -9.17 -0.53 -4.53
CA VAL A 104 -10.27 0.36 -4.15
C VAL A 104 -11.29 0.45 -5.29
N THR A 105 -10.86 0.66 -6.53
CA THR A 105 -11.74 0.74 -7.70
C THR A 105 -12.52 -0.56 -7.93
N ARG A 106 -11.86 -1.72 -7.77
CA ARG A 106 -12.54 -3.03 -7.86
C ARG A 106 -13.60 -3.19 -6.78
N ILE A 107 -13.27 -2.83 -5.54
CA ILE A 107 -14.21 -2.89 -4.41
C ILE A 107 -15.38 -1.95 -4.65
N GLN A 108 -15.15 -0.70 -5.05
CA GLN A 108 -16.21 0.26 -5.37
C GLN A 108 -17.12 -0.22 -6.51
N THR A 109 -16.56 -0.87 -7.52
CA THR A 109 -17.33 -1.47 -8.62
C THR A 109 -18.25 -2.58 -8.10
N ALA A 110 -17.75 -3.45 -7.21
CA ALA A 110 -18.55 -4.49 -6.56
C ALA A 110 -19.63 -3.89 -5.64
N VAL A 111 -19.31 -2.87 -4.85
CA VAL A 111 -20.29 -2.12 -4.02
C VAL A 111 -21.41 -1.58 -4.89
N LYS A 112 -21.07 -0.88 -5.98
CA LYS A 112 -22.08 -0.32 -6.89
C LYS A 112 -22.96 -1.39 -7.50
N SER A 113 -22.39 -2.52 -7.89
CA SER A 113 -23.14 -3.67 -8.43
C SER A 113 -24.13 -4.21 -7.40
N VAL A 114 -23.67 -4.47 -6.17
CA VAL A 114 -24.53 -5.01 -5.10
C VAL A 114 -25.62 -4.01 -4.72
N ALA A 115 -25.27 -2.73 -4.54
CA ALA A 115 -26.23 -1.68 -4.22
C ALA A 115 -27.32 -1.56 -5.29
N SER A 116 -26.94 -1.60 -6.57
CA SER A 116 -27.88 -1.57 -7.70
C SER A 116 -28.79 -2.80 -7.73
N SER A 117 -28.25 -4.00 -7.49
CA SER A 117 -29.04 -5.24 -7.44
C SER A 117 -30.01 -5.32 -6.26
N GLN A 118 -29.72 -4.62 -5.17
CA GLN A 118 -30.53 -4.62 -3.95
C GLN A 118 -31.36 -3.34 -3.78
N SER A 119 -31.39 -2.45 -4.78
CA SER A 119 -32.10 -1.17 -4.74
C SER A 119 -31.73 -0.28 -3.54
N ILE A 120 -30.44 -0.28 -3.18
CA ILE A 120 -29.88 0.56 -2.12
C ILE A 120 -29.49 1.92 -2.72
N ASP A 121 -29.97 3.01 -2.11
CA ASP A 121 -29.71 4.37 -2.57
C ASP A 121 -28.45 4.98 -1.90
N LEU A 122 -28.11 4.53 -0.69
CA LEU A 122 -26.94 5.00 0.06
C LEU A 122 -26.18 3.86 0.73
N VAL A 123 -24.88 3.79 0.49
CA VAL A 123 -23.97 2.88 1.18
C VAL A 123 -23.01 3.70 2.04
N VAL A 124 -22.97 3.42 3.34
CA VAL A 124 -22.11 4.11 4.31
C VAL A 124 -20.97 3.18 4.73
N ASP A 125 -19.75 3.72 4.83
CA ASP A 125 -18.62 2.98 5.38
C ASP A 125 -18.86 2.72 6.88
N ALA A 126 -18.75 1.46 7.30
CA ALA A 126 -18.90 1.05 8.69
C ALA A 126 -17.96 1.81 9.65
N ASN A 127 -16.79 2.28 9.19
CA ASN A 127 -15.88 3.07 10.02
C ASN A 127 -16.44 4.44 10.42
N ALA A 128 -17.44 4.96 9.68
CA ALA A 128 -18.10 6.23 9.98
C ALA A 128 -19.40 6.04 10.80
N VAL A 129 -19.77 4.80 11.10
CA VAL A 129 -21.03 4.45 11.77
C VAL A 129 -20.74 4.06 13.22
N ALA A 130 -21.17 4.90 14.17
CA ALA A 130 -21.04 4.60 15.60
C ALA A 130 -22.04 3.53 16.06
N PHE A 131 -23.22 3.50 15.42
CA PHE A 131 -24.30 2.54 15.70
C PHE A 131 -25.25 2.49 14.50
N ASN A 132 -25.75 1.29 14.18
CA ASN A 132 -26.88 1.07 13.27
C ASN A 132 -27.83 0.03 13.88
N SER A 133 -29.13 0.13 13.57
CA SER A 133 -30.08 -0.92 13.95
C SER A 133 -29.84 -2.19 13.15
N SER A 134 -30.33 -3.32 13.65
CA SER A 134 -30.27 -4.63 12.96
C SER A 134 -30.96 -4.64 11.59
N ASP A 135 -31.87 -3.70 11.36
CA ASP A 135 -32.61 -3.58 10.10
C ASP A 135 -31.75 -2.95 8.99
N VAL A 136 -30.69 -2.22 9.34
CA VAL A 136 -29.74 -1.66 8.37
C VAL A 136 -28.84 -2.77 7.86
N LYS A 137 -28.97 -3.10 6.58
CA LYS A 137 -28.26 -4.21 5.97
C LYS A 137 -26.75 -3.97 5.91
N ASP A 138 -25.97 -4.97 6.30
CA ASP A 138 -24.54 -5.05 6.03
C ASP A 138 -24.30 -5.84 4.73
N ILE A 139 -23.80 -5.15 3.70
CA ILE A 139 -23.52 -5.75 2.39
C ILE A 139 -22.07 -6.20 2.21
N THR A 140 -21.22 -6.14 3.25
CA THR A 140 -19.79 -6.46 3.18
C THR A 140 -19.54 -7.85 2.59
N ALA A 141 -20.28 -8.86 3.05
CA ALA A 141 -20.14 -10.23 2.55
C ALA A 141 -20.60 -10.38 1.08
N ASP A 142 -21.66 -9.68 0.69
CA ASP A 142 -22.17 -9.70 -0.69
C ASP A 142 -21.20 -9.02 -1.66
N VAL A 143 -20.63 -7.90 -1.23
CA VAL A 143 -19.61 -7.16 -1.99
C VAL A 143 -18.37 -8.02 -2.17
N LEU A 144 -17.88 -8.67 -1.12
CA LEU A 144 -16.70 -9.52 -1.20
C LEU A 144 -16.84 -10.63 -2.25
N LYS A 145 -18.04 -11.22 -2.37
CA LYS A 145 -18.35 -12.24 -3.39
C LYS A 145 -18.34 -11.70 -4.82
N GLN A 146 -18.61 -10.41 -5.00
CA GLN A 146 -18.63 -9.72 -6.29
C GLN A 146 -17.26 -9.15 -6.70
N VAL A 147 -16.31 -9.02 -5.78
CA VAL A 147 -14.96 -8.54 -6.14
C VAL A 147 -14.22 -9.61 -6.95
N LYS A 148 -13.88 -9.25 -8.19
CA LYS A 148 -13.08 -10.06 -9.13
C LYS A 148 -11.59 -9.75 -9.05
#